data_AF-A0A2V6T0K7-F1
#
_entry.id   AF-A0A2V6T0K7-F1
#
_cell.length_a   1.000
_cell.length_b   1.000
_cell.length_c   1.000
_cell.angle_alpha   90.00
_cell.angle_beta   90.00
_cell.angle_gamma   90.00
#
_symmetry.space_group_name_H-M   'P 1'
#
loop_
_entity.id
_entity.type
_entity.pdbx_description
1 polymer ?
#
loop_
_entity_poly.entity_id
_entity_poly.type
_entity_poly.pdbx_seq_one_letter_code
_entity_poly.pdbx_strand_id
1 'polypeptide(L)'
;MEALDEEALKLHRKRVTPSENLRALEVARSLDIMVAVNIIADPDWDEQRFAIVREWALSRPEIVHLTVNTPYPGTESWFTESRRLTSLDYRLFDVQHAVLPTRLPLRRFYEELVRTQAVINKKHLGWAALREVAGIAGRLMLRGQTNFVRSLWKFSRVYSADRQCGDHARPVTYAMRPPAAQLARPKASDLFVHRAPS
;
A
#
# COMPACT_ATOMS: atom_id res chain seq x y z
N MET A 1 -2.53 27.39 -7.04
CA MET A 1 -2.74 26.00 -6.54
C MET A 1 -2.99 25.05 -7.71
N GLU A 2 -2.23 25.18 -8.80
CA GLU A 2 -2.42 24.38 -10.03
C GLU A 2 -1.12 23.66 -10.47
N ALA A 3 0.05 24.08 -9.97
CA ALA A 3 1.34 23.47 -10.31
C ALA A 3 1.67 22.19 -9.51
N LEU A 4 1.00 21.98 -8.36
CA LEU A 4 1.23 20.80 -7.51
C LEU A 4 0.49 19.55 -8.01
N ASP A 5 -0.53 19.71 -8.85
CA ASP A 5 -1.27 18.60 -9.46
C ASP A 5 -0.55 18.02 -10.69
N GLU A 6 0.10 18.85 -11.51
CA GLU A 6 0.72 18.37 -12.76
C GLU A 6 1.97 17.50 -12.55
N GLU A 7 2.86 17.86 -11.62
CA GLU A 7 4.06 17.07 -11.29
C GLU A 7 3.68 15.75 -10.62
N ALA A 8 2.67 15.82 -9.75
CA ALA A 8 2.02 14.67 -9.13
C ALA A 8 1.38 13.71 -10.16
N LEU A 9 0.77 14.27 -11.21
CA LEU A 9 0.15 13.53 -12.32
C LEU A 9 1.18 12.91 -13.27
N LYS A 10 2.29 13.62 -13.56
CA LYS A 10 3.33 13.14 -14.48
C LYS A 10 4.09 11.94 -13.94
N LEU A 11 4.35 11.87 -12.63
CA LEU A 11 5.03 10.75 -12.00
C LEU A 11 4.19 9.45 -12.01
N HIS A 12 2.87 9.57 -12.12
CA HIS A 12 1.92 8.44 -12.19
C HIS A 12 1.73 7.89 -13.61
N ARG A 13 2.65 8.15 -14.54
CA ARG A 13 2.67 7.53 -15.87
C ARG A 13 3.13 6.06 -15.80
N LYS A 14 2.29 5.17 -15.29
CA LYS A 14 2.23 3.77 -15.77
C LYS A 14 0.77 3.32 -15.95
N ARG A 15 0.33 3.44 -17.21
CA ARG A 15 -0.72 2.70 -17.94
C ARG A 15 -2.18 3.16 -17.99
N VAL A 16 -2.69 4.09 -17.17
CA VAL A 16 -4.03 4.66 -17.37
C VAL A 16 -4.07 6.09 -16.85
N THR A 17 -4.61 7.05 -17.61
CA THR A 17 -4.73 8.43 -17.12
C THR A 17 -5.69 8.48 -15.93
N PRO A 18 -5.47 9.36 -14.92
CA PRO A 18 -6.42 9.52 -13.81
C PRO A 18 -7.86 9.74 -14.30
N SER A 19 -8.04 10.46 -15.41
CA SER A 19 -9.34 10.67 -16.08
C SER A 19 -10.01 9.38 -16.57
N GLU A 20 -9.25 8.41 -17.11
CA GLU A 20 -9.80 7.14 -17.58
C GLU A 20 -10.17 6.21 -16.41
N ASN A 21 -9.35 6.19 -15.35
CA ASN A 21 -9.70 5.45 -14.12
C ASN A 21 -10.94 6.02 -13.47
N LEU A 22 -11.09 7.35 -13.44
CA LEU A 22 -12.29 8.02 -12.93
C LEU A 22 -13.53 7.64 -13.73
N ARG A 23 -13.43 7.65 -15.05
CA ARG A 23 -14.53 7.22 -15.93
C ARG A 23 -14.88 5.74 -15.74
N ALA A 24 -13.88 4.87 -15.57
CA ALA A 24 -14.12 3.46 -15.30
C ALA A 24 -14.86 3.25 -13.96
N LEU A 25 -14.51 4.01 -12.92
CA LEU A 25 -15.21 3.99 -11.64
C LEU A 25 -16.66 4.48 -11.78
N GLU A 26 -16.91 5.55 -12.54
CA GLU A 26 -18.26 6.06 -12.78
C GLU A 26 -19.13 5.05 -13.53
N VAL A 27 -18.58 4.40 -14.56
CA VAL A 27 -19.29 3.34 -15.30
C VAL A 27 -19.59 2.16 -14.37
N ALA A 28 -18.62 1.70 -13.58
CA ALA A 28 -18.85 0.60 -12.64
C ALA A 28 -19.97 0.92 -11.62
N ARG A 29 -20.01 2.15 -11.11
CA ARG A 29 -21.10 2.62 -10.24
C ARG A 29 -22.45 2.63 -10.94
N SER A 30 -22.50 3.03 -12.21
CA SER A 30 -23.76 3.02 -12.98
C SER A 30 -24.33 1.60 -13.18
N LEU A 31 -23.47 0.58 -13.04
CA LEU A 31 -23.81 -0.83 -13.16
C LEU A 31 -23.97 -1.53 -11.80
N ASP A 32 -23.95 -0.79 -10.68
CA ASP A 32 -23.98 -1.33 -9.31
C ASP A 32 -22.84 -2.34 -9.01
N ILE A 33 -21.69 -2.17 -9.67
CA ILE A 33 -20.51 -3.01 -9.47
C ILE A 33 -19.64 -2.39 -8.37
N MET A 34 -19.43 -3.13 -7.29
CA MET A 34 -18.53 -2.75 -6.22
C MET A 34 -17.07 -2.84 -6.70
N VAL A 35 -16.35 -1.71 -6.66
CA VAL A 35 -14.93 -1.64 -7.04
C VAL A 35 -14.05 -1.48 -5.80
N ALA A 36 -12.98 -2.27 -5.75
CA ALA A 36 -11.87 -2.06 -4.82
C ALA A 36 -10.71 -1.38 -5.55
N VAL A 37 -10.18 -0.30 -4.98
CA VAL A 37 -9.05 0.47 -5.50
C VAL A 37 -7.80 0.12 -4.70
N ASN A 38 -6.73 -0.31 -5.39
CA ASN A 38 -5.43 -0.53 -4.78
C ASN A 38 -4.51 0.65 -5.10
N ILE A 39 -4.03 1.33 -4.06
CA ILE A 39 -3.05 2.41 -4.14
C ILE A 39 -1.70 1.85 -3.71
N ILE A 40 -0.66 2.15 -4.50
CA ILE A 40 0.72 1.79 -4.20
C ILE A 40 1.44 3.06 -3.74
N ALA A 41 1.79 3.12 -2.45
CA ALA A 41 2.61 4.16 -1.86
C ALA A 41 4.06 4.03 -2.35
N ASP A 42 4.58 5.09 -2.96
CA ASP A 42 6.00 5.15 -3.30
C ASP A 42 6.80 5.60 -2.07
N PRO A 43 7.92 4.96 -1.71
CA PRO A 43 8.82 5.41 -0.64
C PRO A 43 9.27 6.87 -0.74
N ASP A 44 9.25 7.47 -1.94
CA ASP A 44 9.55 8.88 -2.17
C ASP A 44 8.43 9.84 -1.76
N TRP A 45 7.28 9.33 -1.30
CA TRP A 45 6.19 10.18 -0.82
C TRP A 45 6.56 10.99 0.41
N ASP A 46 6.00 12.20 0.46
CA ASP A 46 6.05 13.09 1.61
C ASP A 46 4.71 13.19 2.33
N GLU A 47 4.69 13.95 3.43
CA GLU A 47 3.49 14.16 4.24
C GLU A 47 2.34 14.74 3.43
N GLN A 48 2.63 15.62 2.46
CA GLN A 48 1.62 16.24 1.60
C GLN A 48 0.98 15.20 0.68
N ARG A 49 1.78 14.32 0.06
CA ARG A 49 1.26 13.24 -0.78
C ARG A 49 0.38 12.28 0.01
N PHE A 50 0.79 11.91 1.21
CA PHE A 50 -0.05 11.11 2.11
C PHE A 50 -1.36 11.83 2.48
N ALA A 51 -1.34 13.15 2.71
CA ALA A 51 -2.54 13.93 2.98
C ALA A 51 -3.53 13.93 1.80
N ILE A 52 -3.05 14.17 0.58
CA ILE A 52 -3.86 14.15 -0.64
C ILE A 52 -4.54 12.78 -0.80
N VAL A 53 -3.80 11.69 -0.60
CA VAL A 53 -4.34 10.33 -0.71
C VAL A 53 -5.41 10.05 0.34
N ARG A 54 -5.23 10.52 1.58
CA ARG A 54 -6.26 10.41 2.63
C ARG A 54 -7.54 11.15 2.25
N GLU A 55 -7.42 12.40 1.79
CA GLU A 55 -8.56 13.23 1.39
C GLU A 55 -9.30 12.59 0.22
N TRP A 56 -8.57 12.15 -0.82
CA TRP A 56 -9.14 11.44 -1.94
C TRP A 56 -9.88 10.18 -1.49
N ALA A 57 -9.26 9.35 -0.66
CA ALA A 57 -9.86 8.11 -0.19
C ALA A 57 -11.10 8.37 0.68
N LEU A 58 -11.17 9.47 1.42
CA LEU A 58 -12.37 9.88 2.16
C LEU A 58 -13.50 10.39 1.25
N SER A 59 -13.18 10.96 0.09
CA SER A 59 -14.17 11.45 -0.87
C SER A 59 -14.90 10.34 -1.67
N ARG A 60 -14.39 9.10 -1.65
CA ARG A 60 -14.76 8.02 -2.61
C ARG A 60 -15.42 6.78 -2.00
N PRO A 61 -16.65 6.38 -2.36
CA PRO A 61 -17.36 5.27 -1.69
C PRO A 61 -16.64 3.90 -1.78
N GLU A 62 -15.69 3.74 -2.69
CA GLU A 62 -14.96 2.50 -2.94
C GLU A 62 -14.10 2.01 -1.78
N ILE A 63 -13.94 0.69 -1.68
CA ILE A 63 -12.95 0.06 -0.80
C ILE A 63 -11.56 0.41 -1.31
N VAL A 64 -10.72 0.98 -0.44
CA VAL A 64 -9.35 1.36 -0.80
C VAL A 64 -8.37 0.51 -0.02
N HIS A 65 -7.39 -0.09 -0.70
CA HIS A 65 -6.24 -0.73 -0.08
C HIS A 65 -4.99 0.09 -0.37
N LEU A 66 -4.09 0.15 0.61
CA LEU A 66 -2.82 0.84 0.49
C LEU A 66 -1.67 -0.13 0.73
N THR A 67 -0.84 -0.32 -0.28
CA THR A 67 0.40 -1.11 -0.25
C THR A 67 1.61 -0.23 -0.46
N VAL A 68 2.82 -0.72 -0.21
CA VAL A 68 4.08 -0.03 -0.50
C VAL A 68 4.67 -0.59 -1.79
N ASN A 69 5.30 0.28 -2.60
CA ASN A 69 6.01 -0.13 -3.80
C ASN A 69 7.18 -1.05 -3.44
N THR A 70 7.06 -2.32 -3.83
CA THR A 70 8.08 -3.35 -3.60
C THR A 70 8.55 -3.86 -4.97
N PRO A 71 9.81 -3.59 -5.38
CA PRO A 71 10.38 -4.18 -6.58
C PRO A 71 10.68 -5.66 -6.34
N TYR A 72 10.19 -6.53 -7.22
CA TYR A 72 10.33 -7.99 -7.08
C TYR A 72 11.27 -8.57 -8.12
N PRO A 73 12.17 -9.52 -7.76
CA PRO A 73 12.98 -10.23 -8.73
C PRO A 73 12.14 -10.74 -9.91
N GLY A 74 12.53 -10.35 -11.14
CA GLY A 74 11.80 -10.70 -12.37
C GLY A 74 10.75 -9.67 -12.83
N THR A 75 10.45 -8.62 -12.06
CA THR A 75 9.62 -7.50 -12.54
C THR A 75 10.48 -6.47 -13.26
N GLU A 76 9.88 -5.71 -14.19
CA GLU A 76 10.56 -4.57 -14.81
C GLU A 76 11.10 -3.59 -13.75
N SER A 77 10.32 -3.30 -12.70
CA SER A 77 10.74 -2.41 -11.61
C SER A 77 12.01 -2.89 -10.91
N TRP A 78 12.23 -4.21 -10.76
CA TRP A 78 13.45 -4.73 -10.16
C TRP A 78 14.72 -4.42 -10.97
N PHE A 79 14.59 -4.29 -12.29
CA PHE A 79 15.71 -3.98 -13.18
C PHE A 79 15.84 -2.49 -13.48
N THR A 80 14.73 -1.76 -13.55
CA THR A 80 14.71 -0.34 -13.92
C THR A 80 14.73 0.61 -12.74
N GLU A 81 14.47 0.13 -11.52
CA GLU A 81 14.54 0.94 -10.31
C GLU A 81 15.98 1.41 -10.10
N SER A 82 16.19 2.72 -10.23
CA SER A 82 17.51 3.33 -10.13
C SER A 82 17.96 3.52 -8.68
N ARG A 83 16.98 3.57 -7.76
CA ARG A 83 17.24 3.66 -6.32
C ARG A 83 17.81 2.34 -5.81
N ARG A 84 18.95 2.41 -5.12
CA ARG A 84 19.54 1.24 -4.47
C ARG A 84 18.63 0.75 -3.35
N LEU A 85 18.34 -0.56 -3.34
CA LEU A 85 17.61 -1.20 -2.24
C LEU A 85 18.31 -0.91 -0.91
N THR A 86 17.52 -0.53 0.10
CA THR A 86 18.00 -0.28 1.47
C THR A 86 18.05 -1.57 2.29
N SER A 87 17.34 -2.60 1.86
CA SER A 87 17.36 -3.93 2.46
C SER A 87 17.28 -5.02 1.40
N LEU A 88 17.96 -6.14 1.65
CA LEU A 88 17.83 -7.38 0.90
C LEU A 88 17.18 -8.49 1.73
N ASP A 89 16.66 -8.16 2.92
CA ASP A 89 15.94 -9.12 3.75
C ASP A 89 14.64 -9.54 3.08
N TYR A 90 14.55 -10.81 2.66
CA TYR A 90 13.39 -11.36 1.99
C TYR A 90 12.08 -11.15 2.75
N ARG A 91 12.12 -11.09 4.10
CA ARG A 91 10.93 -10.87 4.94
C ARG A 91 10.24 -9.54 4.68
N LEU A 92 10.99 -8.53 4.22
CA LEU A 92 10.49 -7.17 3.99
C LEU A 92 9.92 -6.97 2.58
N PHE A 93 10.00 -7.98 1.71
CA PHE A 93 9.44 -7.92 0.36
C PHE A 93 7.97 -8.36 0.36
N ASP A 94 7.15 -7.72 1.18
CA ASP A 94 5.80 -8.16 1.56
C ASP A 94 4.69 -7.16 1.21
N VAL A 95 4.96 -6.19 0.33
CA VAL A 95 4.10 -5.05 -0.03
C VAL A 95 3.69 -4.14 1.15
N GLN A 96 4.28 -4.31 2.33
CA GLN A 96 4.03 -3.46 3.50
C GLN A 96 5.28 -2.69 3.93
N HIS A 97 6.47 -3.22 3.66
CA HIS A 97 7.72 -2.57 4.03
C HIS A 97 8.39 -1.82 2.88
N ALA A 98 9.00 -0.68 3.21
CA ALA A 98 9.82 0.08 2.28
C ALA A 98 11.22 -0.55 2.20
N VAL A 99 11.51 -1.16 1.05
CA VAL A 99 12.82 -1.75 0.72
C VAL A 99 13.66 -0.82 -0.18
N LEU A 100 13.10 0.34 -0.52
CA LEU A 100 13.74 1.44 -1.23
C LEU A 100 13.96 2.61 -0.27
N PRO A 101 14.90 3.53 -0.56
CA PRO A 101 15.10 4.71 0.25
C PRO A 101 13.82 5.55 0.31
N THR A 102 13.42 5.91 1.52
CA THR A 102 12.27 6.78 1.75
C THR A 102 12.70 8.25 1.70
N ARG A 103 11.84 9.14 1.17
CA ARG A 103 12.10 10.60 1.22
C ARG A 103 12.03 11.12 2.66
N LEU A 104 11.03 10.65 3.40
CA LEU A 104 10.90 10.90 4.83
C LEU A 104 11.85 9.99 5.60
N PRO A 105 12.25 10.36 6.84
CA PRO A 105 12.84 9.39 7.77
C PRO A 105 11.94 8.15 7.86
N LEU A 106 12.52 6.95 7.80
CA LEU A 106 11.78 5.68 7.71
C LEU A 106 10.62 5.57 8.72
N ARG A 107 10.86 6.00 9.97
CA ARG A 107 9.82 6.01 11.02
C ARG A 107 8.66 6.96 10.68
N ARG A 108 8.95 8.16 10.17
CA ARG A 108 7.94 9.14 9.74
C ARG A 108 7.14 8.64 8.55
N PHE A 109 7.79 7.99 7.59
CA PHE A 109 7.10 7.32 6.48
C PHE A 109 6.08 6.31 7.00
N TYR A 110 6.48 5.44 7.94
CA TYR A 110 5.56 4.45 8.52
C TYR A 110 4.46 5.05 9.39
N GLU A 111 4.72 6.12 10.12
CA GLU A 111 3.68 6.85 10.85
C GLU A 111 2.60 7.39 9.90
N GLU A 112 3.00 8.00 8.78
CA GLU A 112 2.07 8.51 7.77
C GLU A 112 1.34 7.37 7.01
N LEU A 113 2.03 6.26 6.73
CA LEU A 113 1.43 5.06 6.13
C LEU A 113 0.33 4.48 7.03
N VAL A 114 0.64 4.24 8.31
CA VAL A 114 -0.31 3.70 9.30
C VAL A 114 -1.47 4.65 9.53
N ARG A 115 -1.20 5.97 9.61
CA ARG A 115 -2.24 7.00 9.73
C ARG A 115 -3.19 6.95 8.53
N THR A 116 -2.65 6.81 7.32
CA THR A 116 -3.45 6.72 6.08
C THR A 116 -4.29 5.46 6.06
N GLN A 117 -3.71 4.30 6.39
CA GLN A 117 -4.44 3.04 6.53
C GLN A 117 -5.54 3.13 7.58
N ALA A 118 -5.30 3.76 8.74
CA ALA A 118 -6.32 3.93 9.78
C ALA A 118 -7.50 4.79 9.32
N VAL A 119 -7.24 5.88 8.59
CA VAL A 119 -8.28 6.74 8.00
C VAL A 119 -9.13 5.96 7.00
N ILE A 120 -8.48 5.23 6.09
CA ILE A 120 -9.16 4.40 5.08
C ILE A 120 -10.02 3.32 5.74
N ASN A 121 -9.48 2.60 6.73
CA ASN A 121 -10.22 1.53 7.40
C ASN A 121 -11.40 2.07 8.23
N LYS A 122 -11.23 3.21 8.93
CA LYS A 122 -12.31 3.83 9.70
C LYS A 122 -13.49 4.22 8.83
N LYS A 123 -13.24 4.64 7.58
CA LYS A 123 -14.29 4.96 6.62
C LYS A 123 -15.18 3.75 6.33
N HIS A 124 -14.57 2.62 5.99
CA HIS A 124 -15.28 1.36 5.65
C HIS A 124 -15.97 0.73 6.84
N LEU A 125 -15.46 0.98 8.05
CA LEU A 125 -16.11 0.59 9.29
C LEU A 125 -17.40 1.37 9.60
N GLY A 126 -17.71 2.47 8.88
CA GLY A 126 -18.99 3.19 8.80
C GLY A 126 -19.71 3.51 10.12
N TRP A 127 -20.23 4.73 10.35
CA TRP A 127 -21.05 5.02 11.54
C TRP A 127 -22.30 4.11 11.67
N ALA A 128 -22.87 3.66 10.54
CA ALA A 128 -23.98 2.72 10.48
C ALA A 128 -23.54 1.28 10.84
N ALA A 129 -22.43 0.81 10.26
CA ALA A 129 -21.84 -0.46 10.63
C ALA A 129 -21.39 -0.45 12.09
N LEU A 130 -20.82 0.64 12.63
CA LEU A 130 -20.51 0.79 14.05
C LEU A 130 -21.76 0.65 14.96
N ARG A 131 -22.92 1.17 14.56
CA ARG A 131 -24.19 1.04 15.31
C ARG A 131 -24.73 -0.39 15.26
N GLU A 132 -24.72 -1.01 14.09
CA GLU A 132 -25.16 -2.40 13.90
C GLU A 132 -24.23 -3.37 14.63
N VAL A 133 -22.93 -3.14 14.50
CA VAL A 133 -21.84 -3.82 15.21
C VAL A 133 -21.92 -3.58 16.72
N ALA A 134 -22.29 -2.40 17.22
CA ALA A 134 -22.47 -2.17 18.65
C ALA A 134 -23.63 -3.02 19.22
N GLY A 135 -24.74 -3.13 18.49
CA GLY A 135 -25.87 -3.98 18.88
C GLY A 135 -25.54 -5.49 18.84
N ILE A 136 -24.67 -5.91 17.92
CA ILE A 136 -24.17 -7.29 17.81
C ILE A 136 -23.12 -7.55 18.89
N ALA A 137 -22.16 -6.65 19.10
CA ALA A 137 -21.11 -6.75 20.10
C ALA A 137 -21.66 -6.74 21.53
N GLY A 138 -22.68 -5.94 21.82
CA GLY A 138 -23.39 -5.96 23.11
C GLY A 138 -24.06 -7.32 23.38
N ARG A 139 -24.77 -7.87 22.38
CA ARG A 139 -25.37 -9.21 22.48
C ARG A 139 -24.34 -10.33 22.60
N LEU A 140 -23.22 -10.23 21.89
CA LEU A 140 -22.12 -11.19 21.97
C LEU A 140 -21.38 -11.11 23.32
N MET A 141 -21.15 -9.90 23.87
CA MET A 141 -20.56 -9.73 25.20
C MET A 141 -21.48 -10.26 26.31
N LEU A 142 -22.79 -10.03 26.21
CA LEU A 142 -23.78 -10.64 27.13
C LEU A 142 -23.80 -12.17 27.05
N ARG A 143 -23.34 -12.75 25.93
CA ARG A 143 -23.15 -14.20 25.74
C ARG A 143 -21.71 -14.67 25.98
N GLY A 144 -20.83 -13.82 26.52
CA GLY A 144 -19.43 -14.15 26.83
C GLY A 144 -18.48 -14.22 25.62
N GLN A 145 -18.93 -13.89 24.41
CA GLN A 145 -18.13 -13.93 23.18
C GLN A 145 -17.41 -12.60 22.93
N THR A 146 -16.26 -12.40 23.59
CA THR A 146 -15.46 -11.16 23.50
C THR A 146 -14.51 -11.10 22.29
N ASN A 147 -14.41 -12.18 21.51
CA ASN A 147 -13.48 -12.32 20.38
C ASN A 147 -13.64 -11.22 19.32
N PHE A 148 -14.88 -10.80 19.06
CA PHE A 148 -15.17 -9.78 18.07
C PHE A 148 -14.64 -8.39 18.51
N VAL A 149 -14.89 -7.99 19.76
CA VAL A 149 -14.33 -6.75 20.33
C VAL A 149 -12.80 -6.82 20.33
N ARG A 150 -12.22 -7.95 20.71
CA ARG A 150 -10.77 -8.18 20.67
C ARG A 150 -10.21 -8.05 19.25
N SER A 151 -10.97 -8.39 18.20
CA SER A 151 -10.56 -8.24 16.80
C SER A 151 -10.50 -6.78 16.34
N LEU A 152 -11.45 -5.94 16.78
CA LEU A 152 -11.44 -4.50 16.51
C LEU A 152 -10.20 -3.82 17.14
N TRP A 153 -9.84 -4.25 18.36
CA TRP A 153 -8.62 -3.79 19.05
C TRP A 153 -7.32 -4.38 18.47
N LYS A 154 -7.38 -5.50 17.74
CA LYS A 154 -6.19 -6.06 17.06
C LYS A 154 -5.75 -5.20 15.87
N PHE A 155 -6.65 -4.47 15.23
CA PHE A 155 -6.30 -3.65 14.06
C PHE A 155 -5.20 -2.61 14.37
N SER A 156 -5.39 -1.81 15.42
CA SER A 156 -4.37 -0.85 15.89
C SER A 156 -3.10 -1.52 16.39
N ARG A 157 -3.21 -2.76 16.87
CA ARG A 157 -2.06 -3.55 17.29
C ARG A 157 -1.28 -4.11 16.10
N VAL A 158 -1.90 -4.42 14.97
CA VAL A 158 -1.27 -5.02 13.77
C VAL A 158 -0.63 -3.96 12.88
N TYR A 159 -1.30 -2.83 12.67
CA TYR A 159 -0.76 -1.70 11.92
C TYR A 159 -0.08 -0.72 12.88
N SER A 160 1.20 -0.94 13.16
CA SER A 160 2.01 -0.03 13.98
C SER A 160 3.32 0.33 13.27
N ALA A 161 3.70 1.60 13.34
CA ALA A 161 4.98 2.06 12.82
C ALA A 161 6.15 1.41 13.57
N ASP A 162 6.00 1.21 14.88
CA ASP A 162 7.04 0.57 15.70
C ASP A 162 7.31 -0.88 15.30
N ARG A 163 6.28 -1.65 14.90
CA ARG A 163 6.50 -3.02 14.40
C ARG A 163 7.26 -2.98 13.08
N GLN A 164 6.81 -2.15 12.14
CA GLN A 164 7.45 -2.04 10.83
C GLN A 164 8.91 -1.61 10.97
N CYS A 165 9.20 -0.59 11.78
CA CYS A 165 10.58 -0.22 12.12
C CYS A 165 11.34 -1.34 12.83
N GLY A 166 10.69 -2.06 13.75
CA GLY A 166 11.29 -3.18 14.47
C GLY A 166 11.68 -4.32 13.55
N ASP A 167 10.89 -4.61 12.52
CA ASP A 167 11.18 -5.66 11.55
C ASP A 167 12.44 -5.36 10.71
N HIS A 168 12.70 -4.08 10.39
CA HIS A 168 13.97 -3.65 9.78
C HIS A 168 15.20 -3.89 10.66
N ALA A 169 15.03 -3.84 11.99
CA ALA A 169 16.13 -4.03 12.93
C ALA A 169 16.47 -5.50 13.21
N ARG A 170 15.66 -6.44 12.71
CA ARG A 170 15.86 -7.87 12.98
C ARG A 170 17.04 -8.41 12.16
N PRO A 171 17.83 -9.36 12.71
CA PRO A 171 18.89 -10.02 11.95
C PRO A 171 18.36 -10.66 10.66
N VAL A 172 19.10 -10.51 9.57
CA VAL A 172 18.75 -11.04 8.25
C VAL A 172 19.17 -12.50 8.17
N THR A 173 18.20 -13.41 8.11
CA THR A 173 18.45 -14.85 7.96
C THR A 173 18.48 -15.27 6.50
N TYR A 174 17.62 -14.66 5.68
CA TYR A 174 17.46 -14.98 4.26
C TYR A 174 17.60 -13.71 3.43
N ALA A 175 18.82 -13.43 2.98
CA ALA A 175 19.09 -12.32 2.08
C ALA A 175 18.80 -12.73 0.63
N MET A 176 18.10 -11.86 -0.09
CA MET A 176 17.92 -12.00 -1.53
C MET A 176 19.22 -11.68 -2.28
N ARG A 177 19.32 -12.18 -3.51
CA ARG A 177 20.39 -11.75 -4.41
C ARG A 177 20.12 -10.30 -4.85
N PRO A 178 21.13 -9.42 -4.84
CA PRO A 178 20.94 -8.05 -5.32
C PRO A 178 20.59 -8.05 -6.82
N PRO A 179 19.85 -7.03 -7.29
CA PRO A 179 19.60 -6.87 -8.73
C PRO A 179 20.92 -6.77 -9.49
N ALA A 180 21.01 -7.46 -10.62
CA ALA A 180 22.15 -7.30 -11.52
C ALA A 180 22.15 -5.87 -12.07
N ALA A 181 23.29 -5.20 -12.04
CA ALA A 181 23.42 -3.86 -12.63
C ALA A 181 23.16 -3.96 -14.15
N GLN A 182 21.98 -3.52 -14.59
CA GLN A 182 21.65 -3.44 -16.01
C GLN A 182 21.58 -1.98 -16.45
N LEU A 183 22.38 -1.64 -17.46
CA LEU A 183 22.47 -0.30 -18.04
C LEU A 183 21.31 0.02 -19.00
N ALA A 184 20.49 -0.98 -19.36
CA ALA A 184 19.43 -0.85 -20.36
C ALA A 184 18.12 -1.51 -19.86
N ARG A 185 16.98 -0.98 -20.33
CA ARG A 185 15.65 -1.52 -20.03
C ARG A 185 15.57 -3.00 -20.48
N PRO A 186 15.14 -3.94 -19.61
CA PRO A 186 15.10 -5.37 -19.93
C PRO A 186 14.11 -5.65 -21.06
N LYS A 187 14.45 -6.63 -21.92
CA LYS A 187 13.49 -7.19 -22.89
C LYS A 187 12.51 -8.11 -22.18
N ALA A 188 11.34 -8.36 -22.77
CA ALA A 188 10.36 -9.28 -22.18
C ALA A 188 10.95 -10.67 -21.87
N SER A 189 11.86 -11.16 -22.71
CA SER A 189 12.60 -12.42 -22.49
C SER A 189 13.44 -12.44 -21.21
N ASP A 190 13.91 -11.28 -20.75
CA ASP A 190 14.80 -11.15 -19.60
C ASP A 190 14.04 -11.15 -18.26
N LEU A 191 12.71 -10.98 -18.31
CA LEU A 191 11.83 -11.01 -17.14
C LEU A 191 11.45 -12.44 -16.73
N PHE A 192 11.63 -13.43 -17.61
CA PHE A 192 11.26 -14.82 -17.33
C PHE A 192 12.34 -15.52 -16.51
N VAL A 193 11.95 -16.05 -15.35
CA VAL A 193 12.83 -16.84 -14.46
C VAL A 193 13.18 -18.20 -15.09
N HIS A 194 12.25 -18.79 -15.84
CA HIS A 194 12.47 -20.00 -16.61
C HIS A 194 12.81 -19.62 -18.05
N ARG A 195 14.09 -19.72 -18.41
CA ARG A 195 14.50 -19.66 -19.82
C ARG A 195 14.08 -20.97 -20.48
N ALA A 196 13.47 -20.88 -21.67
CA ALA A 196 13.16 -22.07 -22.45
C ALA A 196 14.46 -22.88 -22.67
N PRO A 197 14.42 -24.22 -22.52
CA PRO A 197 15.59 -25.04 -22.79
C PRO A 197 16.03 -24.82 -24.25
N SER A 198 17.33 -24.58 -24.41
CA SER A 198 18.04 -24.46 -25.69
C SER A 198 18.09 -25.78 -26.44
#